data_AF-A0A7R9IFT5-F1
#
_entry.id   AF-A0A7R9IFT5-F1
#
_cell.length_a   1.000
_cell.length_b   1.000
_cell.length_c   1.000
_cell.angle_alpha   90.00
_cell.angle_beta   90.00
_cell.angle_gamma   90.00
#
_symmetry.space_group_name_H-M   'P 1'
#
loop_
_entity.id
_entity.type
_entity.pdbx_description
1 polymer ?
#
loop_
_entity_poly.entity_id
_entity_poly.type
_entity_poly.pdbx_seq_one_letter_code
_entity_poly.pdbx_strand_id
1 'polypeptide(L)'
;GNGAVQKGMPHKIYHGKTGRVFNVTPHALGVIVNKRLRGKIIPKRINIRIEHVIHSKCREDFMKRVKENERLLAEAKGNKIKVNLKRQVMGSS
;
A
#
# COMPACT_ATOMS: atom_id res chain seq x y z
N GLY A 1 -6.35 12.41 -9.29
CA GLY A 1 -5.33 13.39 -8.91
C GLY A 1 -6.00 14.75 -8.78
N ASN A 2 -5.33 15.70 -8.12
CA ASN A 2 -5.81 17.08 -8.07
C ASN A 2 -5.78 17.72 -9.46
N GLY A 3 -6.96 18.09 -10.01
CA GLY A 3 -7.08 18.71 -11.33
C GLY A 3 -6.59 20.17 -11.40
N ALA A 4 -6.39 20.82 -10.25
CA ALA A 4 -5.83 22.17 -10.19
C ALA A 4 -4.35 22.22 -10.61
N VAL A 5 -3.64 21.08 -10.56
CA VAL A 5 -2.26 20.95 -10.98
C VAL A 5 -2.21 20.12 -12.26
N GLN A 6 -1.74 20.72 -13.35
CA GLN A 6 -1.67 20.03 -14.66
C GLN A 6 -0.33 19.29 -14.86
N LYS A 7 0.74 19.79 -14.25
CA LYS A 7 2.10 19.23 -14.40
C LYS A 7 2.19 17.86 -13.73
N GLY A 8 2.73 16.88 -14.45
CA GLY A 8 2.94 15.53 -13.91
C GLY A 8 1.66 14.75 -13.64
N MET A 9 0.54 15.17 -14.23
CA MET A 9 -0.74 14.48 -14.15
C MET A 9 -0.63 13.10 -14.83
N PRO A 10 -1.00 12.00 -14.14
CA PRO A 10 -0.98 10.68 -14.74
C PRO A 10 -2.11 10.51 -15.76
N HIS A 11 -1.92 9.64 -16.74
CA HIS A 11 -3.00 9.29 -17.68
C HIS A 11 -4.24 8.75 -16.92
N LYS A 12 -5.44 9.05 -17.42
CA LYS A 12 -6.73 8.71 -16.77
C LYS A 12 -6.84 7.24 -16.34
N ILE A 13 -6.25 6.31 -17.09
CA ILE A 13 -6.25 4.87 -16.78
C ILE A 13 -5.59 4.54 -15.42
N TYR A 14 -4.65 5.38 -14.95
CA TYR A 14 -3.93 5.16 -13.69
C TYR A 14 -4.60 5.84 -12.49
N HIS A 15 -5.68 6.60 -12.71
CA HIS A 15 -6.42 7.19 -11.60
C HIS A 15 -7.05 6.09 -10.73
N GLY A 16 -6.95 6.25 -9.41
CA GLY A 16 -7.46 5.28 -8.43
C GLY A 16 -6.68 3.95 -8.39
N LYS A 17 -5.54 3.84 -9.09
CA LYS A 17 -4.69 2.66 -9.01
C LYS A 17 -3.68 2.80 -7.89
N THR A 18 -3.53 1.75 -7.09
CA THR A 18 -2.46 1.63 -6.10
C THR A 18 -1.23 1.02 -6.77
N GLY A 19 -0.05 1.53 -6.41
CA GLY A 19 1.22 1.04 -6.92
C GLY A 19 2.31 1.06 -5.85
N ARG A 20 3.50 0.57 -6.22
CA ARG A 20 4.68 0.60 -5.35
C ARG A 20 5.67 1.64 -5.87
N VAL A 21 6.18 2.48 -4.98
CA VAL A 21 7.22 3.46 -5.32
C VAL A 21 8.52 2.71 -5.64
N PHE A 22 9.20 3.08 -6.73
CA PHE A 22 10.50 2.52 -7.12
C PHE A 22 11.60 3.59 -7.21
N ASN A 23 11.23 4.84 -7.46
CA ASN A 23 12.16 5.96 -7.55
C ASN A 23 11.56 7.20 -6.91
N VAL A 24 12.40 8.06 -6.36
CA VAL A 24 12.03 9.33 -5.73
C VAL A 24 12.85 10.44 -6.38
N THR A 25 12.18 11.50 -6.81
CA THR A 25 12.78 12.70 -7.39
C THR A 25 12.28 13.93 -6.63
N PRO A 26 12.92 15.11 -6.75
CA PRO A 26 12.60 16.27 -5.90
C PRO A 26 11.11 16.69 -5.89
N HIS A 27 10.40 16.52 -7.01
CA HIS A 27 9.00 16.92 -7.14
C HIS A 27 8.07 15.78 -7.57
N ALA A 28 8.59 14.58 -7.79
CA ALA A 28 7.82 13.47 -8.34
C ALA A 28 8.28 12.11 -7.81
N LEU A 29 7.40 11.13 -7.94
CA LEU A 29 7.61 9.74 -7.58
C LEU A 29 7.50 8.86 -8.81
N GLY A 30 8.45 7.95 -8.95
CA GLY A 30 8.34 6.82 -9.85
C GLY A 30 7.51 5.72 -9.18
N VAL A 31 6.37 5.37 -9.75
CA VAL A 31 5.45 4.33 -9.24
C VAL A 31 5.32 3.21 -10.26
N ILE A 32 5.34 1.96 -9.78
CA ILE A 32 5.00 0.77 -10.56
C ILE A 32 3.52 0.47 -10.37
N VAL A 33 2.76 0.50 -11.45
CA VAL A 33 1.33 0.15 -11.48
C VAL A 33 1.10 -1.02 -12.42
N ASN A 34 0.31 -1.98 -11.97
CA ASN A 34 -0.07 -3.14 -12.79
C ASN A 34 -1.22 -2.76 -13.74
N LYS A 35 -0.96 -2.87 -15.05
CA LYS A 35 -1.98 -2.66 -16.10
C LYS A 35 -2.28 -3.98 -16.78
N ARG A 36 -3.57 -4.35 -16.84
CA ARG A 36 -4.02 -5.50 -17.62
C ARG A 36 -4.09 -5.11 -19.10
N LEU A 37 -3.46 -5.90 -19.96
CA LEU A 37 -3.46 -5.73 -21.41
C LEU A 37 -3.56 -7.10 -22.08
N ARG A 38 -4.60 -7.32 -22.90
CA ARG A 38 -4.81 -8.55 -23.70
C ARG A 38 -4.56 -9.85 -22.89
N GLY A 39 -5.19 -9.96 -21.73
CA GLY A 39 -5.08 -11.13 -20.85
C GLY A 39 -3.85 -11.20 -19.94
N LYS A 40 -2.83 -10.36 -20.16
CA LYS A 40 -1.62 -10.32 -19.33
C LYS A 40 -1.62 -9.14 -18.38
N ILE A 41 -0.99 -9.29 -17.21
CA ILE A 41 -0.73 -8.19 -16.28
C ILE A 41 0.69 -7.69 -16.54
N ILE A 42 0.81 -6.45 -16.97
CA ILE A 42 2.09 -5.84 -17.31
C ILE A 42 2.40 -4.75 -16.28
N PRO A 43 3.57 -4.78 -15.63
CA PRO A 43 3.99 -3.68 -14.77
C PRO A 43 4.36 -2.46 -15.63
N LYS A 44 3.75 -1.32 -15.31
CA LYS A 44 4.04 -0.03 -15.96
C LYS A 44 4.70 0.89 -14.94
N ARG A 45 5.87 1.41 -15.30
CA ARG A 45 6.57 2.46 -14.55
C ARG A 45 6.04 3.81 -15.00
N ILE A 46 5.55 4.60 -14.06
CA ILE A 46 4.99 5.93 -14.32
C ILE A 46 5.63 6.93 -13.36
N ASN A 47 5.92 8.13 -13.85
CA ASN A 47 6.40 9.24 -13.02
C ASN A 47 5.22 10.18 -12.75
N ILE A 48 4.95 10.45 -11.47
CA ILE A 48 3.78 11.21 -11.03
C ILE A 48 4.24 12.25 -10.01
N ARG A 49 3.76 13.50 -10.11
CA ARG A 49 4.08 14.50 -9.08
C ARG A 49 3.33 14.24 -7.77
N ILE A 50 3.88 14.76 -6.68
CA ILE A 50 3.42 14.48 -5.30
C ILE A 50 1.94 14.88 -5.11
N GLU A 51 1.45 15.91 -5.80
CA GLU A 51 0.06 16.39 -5.68
C GLU A 51 -0.99 15.40 -6.19
N HIS A 52 -0.57 14.39 -6.96
CA HIS A 52 -1.46 13.38 -7.51
C HIS A 52 -1.33 12.01 -6.83
N VAL A 53 -0.48 11.90 -5.81
CA VAL A 53 -0.24 10.66 -5.06
C VAL A 53 -0.83 10.81 -3.66
N ILE A 54 -1.44 9.72 -3.17
CA ILE A 54 -2.01 9.66 -1.82
C ILE A 54 -1.45 8.41 -1.14
N HIS A 55 -1.09 8.55 0.14
CA HIS A 55 -0.62 7.42 0.94
C HIS A 55 -1.78 6.44 1.21
N SER A 56 -1.50 5.14 1.03
CA SER A 56 -2.51 4.11 1.18
C SER A 56 -2.67 3.68 2.63
N LYS A 57 -3.84 3.98 3.22
CA LYS A 57 -4.19 3.61 4.61
C LYS A 57 -4.14 2.10 4.86
N CYS A 58 -4.46 1.28 3.85
CA CYS A 58 -4.43 -0.18 4.02
C CYS A 58 -3.03 -0.72 4.35
N ARG A 59 -1.97 -0.06 3.86
CA ARG A 59 -0.59 -0.41 4.22
C ARG A 59 -0.28 0.01 5.65
N GLU A 60 -0.73 1.18 6.05
CA GLU A 60 -0.56 1.70 7.41
C GLU A 60 -1.21 0.78 8.44
N ASP A 61 -2.46 0.37 8.21
CA ASP A 61 -3.19 -0.55 9.10
C ASP A 61 -2.50 -1.92 9.17
N PHE A 62 -1.97 -2.40 8.04
CA PHE A 62 -1.16 -3.62 8.02
C PHE A 62 0.09 -3.48 8.91
N MET A 63 0.81 -2.37 8.81
CA MET A 63 2.01 -2.12 9.62
C MET A 63 1.69 -2.02 11.11
N LYS A 64 0.59 -1.32 11.48
CA LYS A 64 0.10 -1.25 12.86
C LYS A 64 -0.16 -2.64 13.43
N ARG A 65 -0.81 -3.51 12.65
CA ARG A 65 -1.08 -4.90 13.05
C ARG A 65 0.19 -5.74 13.21
N VAL A 66 1.17 -5.57 12.34
CA VAL A 66 2.46 -6.28 12.48
C VAL A 66 3.13 -5.89 13.80
N LYS A 67 3.19 -4.59 14.10
CA LYS A 67 3.78 -4.08 15.34
C LYS A 67 3.06 -4.59 16.59
N GLU A 68 1.73 -4.60 16.58
CA GLU A 68 0.94 -5.14 17.69
C GLU A 68 1.18 -6.64 17.90
N ASN A 69 1.21 -7.40 16.80
CA ASN A 69 1.49 -8.83 16.87
C ASN A 69 2.91 -9.13 17.41
N GLU A 70 3.90 -8.34 17.03
CA GLU A 70 5.27 -8.45 17.55
C GLU A 70 5.34 -8.14 19.05
N ARG A 71 4.59 -7.13 19.52
CA ARG A 71 4.49 -6.80 20.96
C ARG A 71 3.90 -7.97 21.75
N LEU A 72 2.75 -8.49 21.30
CA LEU A 72 2.07 -9.63 21.94
C LEU A 72 2.94 -10.88 21.94
N LEU A 73 3.71 -11.11 20.87
CA LEU A 73 4.64 -12.24 20.81
C LEU A 73 5.78 -12.10 21.82
N ALA A 74 6.34 -10.90 21.98
CA ALA A 74 7.40 -10.63 22.94
C ALA A 74 6.91 -10.83 24.40
N GLU A 75 5.72 -10.31 24.72
CA GLU A 75 5.07 -10.50 26.03
C GLU A 75 4.77 -11.98 26.30
N ALA A 76 4.22 -12.69 25.31
CA ALA A 76 3.94 -14.13 25.41
C ALA A 76 5.21 -14.97 25.62
N LYS A 77 6.32 -14.60 24.97
CA LYS A 77 7.61 -15.25 25.17
C LYS A 77 8.16 -15.02 26.58
N GLY A 78 8.03 -13.81 27.14
CA GLY A 78 8.41 -13.50 28.52
C GLY A 78 7.59 -14.30 29.54
N ASN A 79 6.28 -14.41 29.32
CA ASN A 79 5.34 -15.11 30.20
C ASN A 79 5.26 -16.63 29.95
N LYS A 80 5.97 -17.16 28.94
CA LYS A 80 5.90 -18.56 28.46
C LYS A 80 4.49 -19.04 28.09
N ILE A 81 3.64 -18.12 27.62
CA ILE A 81 2.26 -18.42 27.18
C ILE A 81 2.24 -18.58 25.66
N LYS A 82 1.40 -19.50 25.14
CA LYS A 82 1.15 -19.61 23.69
C LYS A 82 0.03 -18.67 23.29
N VAL A 83 0.28 -17.77 22.33
CA VAL A 83 -0.71 -16.83 21.79
C VAL A 83 -1.04 -17.15 20.33
N ASN A 84 -2.32 -17.07 19.96
CA ASN A 84 -2.76 -17.19 18.57
C ASN A 84 -2.88 -15.79 17.94
N LEU A 85 -1.98 -15.46 17.01
CA LEU A 85 -1.92 -14.15 16.33
C LEU A 85 -2.69 -14.12 14.99
N LYS A 86 -3.35 -15.23 14.63
CA LYS A 86 -4.16 -15.30 13.40
C LYS A 86 -5.51 -14.62 13.61
N ARG A 87 -5.92 -13.81 12.64
CA ARG A 87 -7.26 -13.20 12.61
C ARG A 87 -8.33 -14.29 12.61
N GLN A 88 -9.28 -14.19 13.53
CA GLN A 88 -10.48 -15.03 13.55
C GLN A 88 -11.60 -14.29 12.83
N VAL A 89 -12.41 -15.01 12.06
CA VAL A 89 -13.68 -14.48 11.55
C VAL A 89 -14.68 -14.46 12.70
N MET A 90 -15.60 -13.50 12.70
CA MET A 90 -16.76 -13.59 13.60
C MET A 90 -17.55 -14.83 13.18
N GLY A 91 -17.60 -15.83 14.06
CA GLY A 91 -18.46 -16.99 13.84
C GLY A 91 -19.90 -16.53 13.70
N SER A 92 -20.64 -17.14 12.77
CA SER A 92 -22.09 -17.01 12.71
C SER A 92 -22.68 -17.66 13.97
N SER A 93 -22.96 -16.84 14.97
CA SER A 93 -23.82 -17.17 16.11
C SER A 93 -25.25 -17.38 15.64
#